data_AF-A0A7C3GVH7-F1
#
_entry.id   AF-A0A7C3GVH7-F1
#
_cell.length_a   1.000
_cell.length_b   1.000
_cell.length_c   1.000
_cell.angle_alpha   90.00
_cell.angle_beta   90.00
_cell.angle_gamma   90.00
#
_symmetry.space_group_name_H-M   'P 1'
#
loop_
_entity.id
_entity.type
_entity.pdbx_description
1 polymer ?
#
loop_
_entity_poly.entity_id
_entity_poly.type
_entity_poly.pdbx_seq_one_letter_code
_entity_poly.pdbx_strand_id
1 'polypeptide(L)'
;MELLTSKAGVLIENLIAWAPKLVGAILVLLIGLWIIGSLMRVIRRAMEKSGLDKDIIPFLSSMISVIFKILLVLSVAGMVGIETTSFVALIGMMGLAIGMALQGTLGHFAAGVMVLIFKPYRVGDLVDIQGVVGTVQEIQVFNTVINSLENKKVIIPNGIATSGIMTNLSANDYLRVDLNVAMPYEEDFEKVKGIIMEAIKNTPKVLADPAPVVEIEKFDAHNLLLAVRPHATCENYWDVYFGVYKNVKAALSKAGIRVAYPSHYLKTDNGTSVKVG
;
A
#
# COMPACT_ATOMS: atom_id res chain seq x y z
N MET A 1 -58.24 -20.96 55.75
CA MET A 1 -56.97 -21.73 55.85
C MET A 1 -56.61 -22.44 54.54
N GLU A 2 -57.56 -23.05 53.81
CA GLU A 2 -57.30 -23.74 52.53
C GLU A 2 -56.70 -22.88 51.41
N LEU A 3 -57.09 -21.61 51.32
CA LEU A 3 -56.52 -20.66 50.34
C LEU A 3 -55.05 -20.30 50.62
N LEU A 4 -54.65 -20.33 51.90
CA LEU A 4 -53.26 -20.07 52.31
C LEU A 4 -52.40 -21.32 52.12
N THR A 5 -52.93 -22.51 52.40
CA THR A 5 -52.22 -23.77 52.17
C THR A 5 -52.10 -24.13 50.69
N SER A 6 -53.11 -23.81 49.87
CA SER A 6 -53.06 -23.95 48.41
C SER A 6 -52.02 -23.02 47.78
N LYS A 7 -52.01 -21.73 48.14
CA LYS A 7 -50.99 -20.78 47.65
C LYS A 7 -49.60 -21.13 48.18
N ALA A 8 -49.47 -21.58 49.43
CA ALA A 8 -48.20 -22.03 49.99
C ALA A 8 -47.68 -23.30 49.28
N GLY A 9 -48.54 -24.25 48.92
CA GLY A 9 -48.16 -25.45 48.16
C GLY A 9 -47.60 -25.11 46.78
N VAL A 10 -48.28 -24.23 46.02
CA VAL A 10 -47.81 -23.75 44.71
C VAL A 10 -46.49 -22.97 44.82
N LEU A 11 -46.30 -22.19 45.90
CA LEU A 11 -45.03 -21.51 46.15
C LEU A 11 -43.89 -22.48 46.46
N ILE A 12 -44.13 -23.52 47.25
CA ILE A 12 -43.13 -24.54 47.60
C ILE A 12 -42.75 -25.39 46.37
N GLU A 13 -43.71 -25.80 45.56
CA GLU A 13 -43.44 -26.54 44.31
C GLU A 13 -42.61 -25.71 43.32
N ASN A 14 -42.95 -24.43 43.15
CA ASN A 14 -42.15 -23.52 42.33
C ASN A 14 -40.74 -23.29 42.89
N LEU A 15 -40.60 -23.24 44.23
CA LEU A 15 -39.30 -23.11 44.90
C LEU A 15 -38.41 -24.33 44.66
N ILE A 16 -38.99 -25.54 44.76
CA ILE A 16 -38.29 -26.81 44.53
C ILE A 16 -37.90 -26.95 43.05
N ALA A 17 -38.71 -26.45 42.11
CA ALA A 17 -38.39 -26.45 40.69
C ALA A 17 -37.30 -25.44 40.29
N TRP A 18 -37.20 -24.31 41.01
CA TRP A 18 -36.20 -23.26 40.75
C TRP A 18 -34.87 -23.48 41.48
N ALA A 19 -34.87 -24.14 42.64
CA ALA A 19 -33.67 -24.35 43.44
C ALA A 19 -32.52 -25.07 42.69
N PRO A 20 -32.76 -26.16 41.92
CA PRO A 20 -31.70 -26.83 41.15
C PRO A 20 -31.12 -25.94 40.05
N LYS A 21 -31.96 -25.13 39.39
CA LYS A 21 -31.53 -24.19 38.35
C LYS A 21 -30.66 -23.09 38.93
N LEU A 22 -31.04 -22.57 40.10
CA LEU A 22 -30.31 -21.51 40.79
C LEU A 22 -28.96 -22.01 41.32
N VAL A 23 -28.92 -23.21 41.89
CA VAL A 23 -27.67 -23.86 42.31
C VAL A 23 -26.76 -24.13 41.11
N GLY A 24 -27.30 -24.68 40.01
CA GLY A 24 -26.54 -24.89 38.78
C GLY A 24 -25.99 -23.60 38.18
N ALA A 25 -26.79 -22.53 38.17
CA ALA A 25 -26.40 -21.20 37.70
C ALA A 25 -25.25 -20.60 38.54
N ILE A 26 -25.31 -20.74 39.87
CA ILE A 26 -24.23 -20.30 40.77
C ILE A 26 -22.96 -21.12 40.52
N LEU A 27 -23.07 -22.45 40.38
CA LEU A 27 -21.92 -23.31 40.09
C LEU A 27 -21.26 -22.92 38.76
N VAL A 28 -22.05 -22.72 37.70
CA VAL A 28 -21.55 -22.29 36.39
C VAL A 28 -20.92 -20.90 36.47
N LEU A 29 -21.49 -19.96 37.24
CA LEU A 29 -20.91 -18.65 37.44
C LEU A 29 -19.53 -18.74 38.10
N LEU A 30 -19.40 -19.51 39.19
CA LEU A 30 -18.14 -19.67 39.91
C LEU A 30 -17.07 -20.37 39.06
N ILE A 31 -17.43 -21.48 38.42
CA ILE A 31 -16.54 -22.22 37.53
C ILE A 31 -16.16 -21.35 36.32
N GLY A 32 -17.12 -20.64 35.74
CA GLY A 32 -16.90 -19.75 34.61
C GLY A 32 -15.94 -18.62 34.93
N LEU A 33 -16.11 -17.94 36.07
CA LEU A 33 -15.18 -16.88 36.51
C LEU A 33 -13.77 -17.44 36.74
N TRP A 34 -13.66 -18.65 37.29
CA TRP A 34 -12.37 -19.33 37.45
C TRP A 34 -11.71 -19.67 36.10
N ILE A 35 -12.48 -20.20 35.14
CA ILE A 35 -12.01 -20.50 33.78
C ILE A 35 -11.56 -19.22 33.09
N ILE A 36 -12.35 -18.14 33.14
CA ILE A 36 -12.00 -16.84 32.56
C ILE A 36 -10.69 -16.33 33.18
N GLY A 37 -10.54 -16.39 34.50
CA GLY A 37 -9.30 -15.98 35.17
C GLY A 37 -8.09 -16.83 34.75
N SER A 38 -8.28 -18.12 34.48
CA SER A 38 -7.24 -19.00 33.92
C SER A 38 -6.88 -18.63 32.48
N LEU A 39 -7.89 -18.47 31.61
CA LEU A 39 -7.71 -18.14 30.21
C LEU A 39 -7.06 -16.76 30.03
N MET A 40 -7.48 -15.76 30.80
CA MET A 40 -6.89 -14.42 30.78
C MET A 40 -5.42 -14.42 31.18
N ARG A 41 -4.98 -15.31 32.08
CA ARG A 41 -3.55 -15.47 32.40
C ARG A 41 -2.76 -16.00 31.20
N VAL A 42 -3.33 -16.95 30.46
CA VAL A 42 -2.71 -17.49 29.24
C VAL A 42 -2.62 -16.42 28.16
N ILE A 43 -3.73 -15.72 27.88
CA ILE A 43 -3.80 -14.65 26.88
C ILE A 43 -2.81 -13.54 27.20
N ARG A 44 -2.75 -13.08 28.46
CA ARG A 44 -1.80 -12.06 28.88
C ARG A 44 -0.34 -12.49 28.70
N ARG A 45 0.01 -13.71 29.10
CA ARG A 45 1.37 -14.26 28.90
C ARG A 45 1.72 -14.37 27.41
N ALA A 46 0.75 -14.75 26.57
CA ALA A 46 0.97 -14.80 25.12
C ALA A 46 1.27 -13.40 24.55
N MET A 47 0.51 -12.38 24.95
CA MET A 47 0.74 -10.98 24.54
C MET A 47 2.09 -10.45 25.01
N GLU A 48 2.48 -10.73 26.27
CA GLU A 48 3.80 -10.38 26.81
C GLU A 48 4.92 -11.05 26.01
N LYS A 49 4.76 -12.33 25.63
CA LYS A 49 5.75 -13.08 24.85
C LYS A 49 5.87 -12.59 23.40
N SER A 50 4.79 -12.07 22.82
CA SER A 50 4.79 -11.51 21.45
C SER A 50 5.42 -10.11 21.35
N GLY A 51 5.87 -9.53 22.47
CA GLY A 51 6.53 -8.21 22.46
C GLY A 51 5.58 -7.04 22.26
N LEU A 52 4.29 -7.20 22.59
CA LEU A 52 3.35 -6.08 22.60
C LEU A 52 3.76 -5.04 23.65
N ASP A 53 3.45 -3.79 23.37
CA ASP A 53 3.67 -2.69 24.31
C ASP A 53 2.94 -2.95 25.63
N LYS A 54 3.61 -2.59 26.74
CA LYS A 54 3.11 -2.73 28.10
C LYS A 54 1.83 -1.93 28.33
N ASP A 55 1.59 -0.89 27.54
CA ASP A 55 0.36 -0.08 27.62
C ASP A 55 -0.82 -0.73 26.88
N ILE A 56 -0.57 -1.52 25.84
CA ILE A 56 -1.61 -2.19 25.04
C ILE A 56 -2.16 -3.43 25.75
N ILE A 57 -1.29 -4.17 26.45
CA ILE A 57 -1.62 -5.41 27.16
C ILE A 57 -2.80 -5.25 28.14
N PRO A 58 -2.81 -4.27 29.08
CA PRO A 58 -3.91 -4.11 30.03
C PRO A 58 -5.21 -3.71 29.32
N PHE A 59 -5.13 -2.88 28.28
CA PHE A 59 -6.30 -2.46 27.50
C PHE A 59 -6.97 -3.65 26.79
N LEU A 60 -6.22 -4.43 26.01
CA LEU A 60 -6.74 -5.62 25.32
C LEU A 60 -7.21 -6.69 26.32
N SER A 61 -6.46 -6.90 27.40
CA SER A 61 -6.86 -7.85 28.44
C SER A 61 -8.18 -7.47 29.08
N SER A 62 -8.40 -6.19 29.35
CA SER A 62 -9.65 -5.68 29.90
C SER A 62 -10.82 -5.92 28.94
N MET A 63 -10.65 -5.58 27.65
CA MET A 63 -11.69 -5.79 26.63
C MET A 63 -12.09 -7.26 26.50
N ILE A 64 -11.12 -8.16 26.38
CA ILE A 64 -11.37 -9.61 26.25
C ILE A 64 -12.05 -10.15 27.52
N SER A 65 -11.62 -9.71 28.70
CA SER A 65 -12.21 -10.10 29.98
C SER A 65 -13.67 -9.65 30.11
N VAL A 66 -13.99 -8.42 29.67
CA VAL A 66 -15.37 -7.90 29.65
C VAL A 66 -16.25 -8.74 28.71
N ILE A 67 -15.76 -9.04 27.50
CA ILE A 67 -16.49 -9.88 26.54
C ILE A 67 -16.82 -11.25 27.15
N PHE A 68 -15.83 -11.95 27.71
CA PHE A 68 -16.08 -13.27 28.32
C PHE A 68 -17.02 -13.20 29.52
N LYS A 69 -16.93 -12.15 30.36
CA LYS A 69 -17.84 -11.97 31.49
C LYS A 69 -19.28 -11.71 31.04
N ILE A 70 -19.48 -10.91 29.99
CA ILE A 70 -20.81 -10.69 29.41
C ILE A 70 -21.40 -12.01 28.91
N LEU A 71 -20.63 -12.80 28.15
CA LEU A 71 -21.07 -14.12 27.66
C LEU A 71 -21.42 -15.07 28.81
N LEU A 72 -20.63 -15.08 29.89
CA LEU A 72 -20.89 -15.88 31.08
C LEU A 72 -22.19 -15.45 31.78
N VAL A 73 -22.37 -14.14 32.00
CA VAL A 73 -23.59 -13.60 32.64
C VAL A 73 -24.83 -13.94 31.84
N LEU A 74 -24.80 -13.82 30.51
CA LEU A 74 -25.92 -14.21 29.64
C LEU A 74 -26.20 -15.71 29.71
N SER A 75 -25.16 -16.53 29.74
CA SER A 75 -25.31 -17.99 29.88
C SER A 75 -26.00 -18.36 31.20
N VAL A 76 -25.55 -17.75 32.30
CA VAL A 76 -26.14 -17.95 33.64
C VAL A 76 -27.58 -17.42 33.70
N ALA A 77 -27.85 -16.25 33.13
CA ALA A 77 -29.21 -15.69 33.08
C ALA A 77 -30.18 -16.61 32.34
N GLY A 78 -29.75 -17.18 31.20
CA GLY A 78 -30.54 -18.16 30.45
C GLY A 78 -30.84 -19.42 31.24
N MET A 79 -29.89 -19.93 32.06
CA MET A 79 -30.12 -21.10 32.92
C MET A 79 -31.20 -20.87 33.98
N VAL A 80 -31.32 -19.64 34.49
CA VAL A 80 -32.35 -19.26 35.47
C VAL A 80 -33.70 -18.97 34.80
N GLY A 81 -33.78 -19.03 33.46
CA GLY A 81 -35.01 -18.83 32.70
C GLY A 81 -35.26 -17.36 32.32
N ILE A 82 -34.26 -16.49 32.42
CA ILE A 82 -34.34 -15.13 31.89
C ILE A 82 -34.20 -15.20 30.36
N GLU A 83 -35.11 -14.54 29.66
CA GLU A 83 -35.02 -14.42 28.20
C GLU A 83 -33.85 -13.51 27.81
N THR A 84 -32.79 -14.10 27.25
CA THR A 84 -31.57 -13.38 26.87
C THR A 84 -31.56 -12.90 25.43
N THR A 85 -32.57 -13.25 24.63
CA THR A 85 -32.69 -12.94 23.20
C THR A 85 -32.51 -11.45 22.92
N SER A 86 -33.18 -10.57 23.68
CA SER A 86 -33.10 -9.12 23.51
C SER A 86 -31.69 -8.57 23.81
N PHE A 87 -30.98 -9.16 24.78
CA PHE A 87 -29.60 -8.77 25.09
C PHE A 87 -28.62 -9.25 24.02
N VAL A 88 -28.80 -10.46 23.52
CA VAL A 88 -28.00 -10.99 22.40
C VAL A 88 -28.20 -10.14 21.15
N ALA A 89 -29.44 -9.74 20.84
CA ALA A 89 -29.73 -8.84 19.73
C ALA A 89 -29.03 -7.48 19.89
N LEU A 90 -29.10 -6.88 21.09
CA LEU A 90 -28.44 -5.61 21.39
C LEU A 90 -26.92 -5.71 21.23
N ILE A 91 -26.29 -6.75 21.78
CA ILE A 91 -24.84 -6.97 21.66
C ILE A 91 -24.46 -7.23 20.20
N GLY A 92 -25.27 -7.99 19.45
CA GLY A 92 -25.07 -8.20 18.03
C GLY A 92 -25.07 -6.89 17.24
N MET A 93 -26.02 -5.99 17.55
CA MET A 93 -26.08 -4.65 16.96
C MET A 93 -24.87 -3.79 17.34
N MET A 94 -24.47 -3.79 18.61
CA MET A 94 -23.25 -3.09 19.06
C MET A 94 -22.00 -3.64 18.36
N GLY A 95 -21.89 -4.96 18.22
CA GLY A 95 -20.80 -5.63 17.52
C GLY A 95 -20.74 -5.24 16.05
N LEU A 96 -21.88 -5.17 15.37
CA LEU A 96 -21.96 -4.68 14.00
C LEU A 96 -21.54 -3.21 13.90
N ALA A 97 -22.03 -2.34 14.80
CA ALA A 97 -21.67 -0.92 14.81
C ALA A 97 -20.16 -0.70 15.03
N ILE A 98 -19.56 -1.43 15.97
CA ILE A 98 -18.10 -1.39 16.21
C ILE A 98 -17.35 -1.96 15.00
N GLY A 99 -17.82 -3.05 14.41
CA GLY A 99 -17.22 -3.66 13.22
C GLY A 99 -17.22 -2.71 12.02
N MET A 100 -18.33 -2.01 11.79
CA MET A 100 -18.44 -0.97 10.75
C MET A 100 -17.51 0.21 11.05
N ALA A 101 -17.40 0.63 12.31
CA ALA A 101 -16.47 1.69 12.71
C ALA A 101 -15.00 1.31 12.45
N LEU A 102 -14.66 0.01 12.57
CA LEU A 102 -13.32 -0.52 12.33
C LEU A 102 -13.08 -1.02 10.90
N GLN A 103 -14.09 -0.96 10.01
CA GLN A 103 -14.03 -1.54 8.66
C GLN A 103 -12.83 -1.01 7.87
N GLY A 104 -12.53 0.30 7.95
CA GLY A 104 -11.39 0.90 7.26
C GLY A 104 -10.04 0.33 7.72
N THR A 105 -9.82 0.28 9.04
CA THR A 105 -8.58 -0.25 9.63
C THR A 105 -8.40 -1.74 9.32
N LEU A 106 -9.48 -2.53 9.38
CA LEU A 106 -9.46 -3.95 9.01
C LEU A 106 -9.16 -4.15 7.52
N GLY A 107 -9.66 -3.25 6.67
CA GLY A 107 -9.32 -3.24 5.24
C GLY A 107 -7.83 -3.01 5.00
N HIS A 108 -7.21 -2.07 5.72
CA HIS A 108 -5.76 -1.87 5.64
C HIS A 108 -4.95 -3.07 6.15
N PHE A 109 -5.41 -3.73 7.23
CA PHE A 109 -4.80 -4.98 7.70
C PHE A 109 -4.83 -6.06 6.62
N ALA A 110 -6.01 -6.33 6.06
CA ALA A 110 -6.18 -7.35 5.03
C ALA A 110 -5.33 -7.05 3.78
N ALA A 111 -5.30 -5.78 3.35
CA ALA A 111 -4.43 -5.36 2.26
C ALA A 111 -2.94 -5.58 2.57
N GLY A 112 -2.49 -5.30 3.80
CA GLY A 112 -1.12 -5.57 4.23
C GLY A 112 -0.76 -7.07 4.13
N VAL A 113 -1.66 -7.94 4.58
CA VAL A 113 -1.50 -9.40 4.45
C VAL A 113 -1.42 -9.81 2.98
N MET A 114 -2.27 -9.25 2.11
CA MET A 114 -2.23 -9.52 0.67
C MET A 114 -0.91 -9.09 0.02
N VAL A 115 -0.37 -7.93 0.40
CA VAL A 115 0.95 -7.47 -0.07
C VAL A 115 2.03 -8.46 0.34
N LEU A 116 2.01 -8.98 1.58
CA LEU A 116 3.02 -9.93 2.05
C LEU A 116 2.94 -11.30 1.34
N ILE A 117 1.73 -11.75 1.00
CA ILE A 117 1.49 -13.04 0.33
C ILE A 117 1.85 -12.94 -1.15
N PHE A 118 1.26 -11.99 -1.87
CA PHE A 118 1.39 -11.89 -3.33
C PHE A 118 2.62 -11.09 -3.77
N LYS A 119 3.21 -10.30 -2.87
CA LYS A 119 4.41 -9.49 -3.10
C LYS A 119 4.38 -8.70 -4.41
N PRO A 120 3.34 -7.87 -4.65
CA PRO A 120 3.31 -6.98 -5.82
C PRO A 120 4.47 -5.96 -5.78
N TYR A 121 4.97 -5.67 -4.57
CA TYR A 121 6.21 -4.98 -4.29
C TYR A 121 6.82 -5.50 -2.99
N ARG A 122 8.11 -5.25 -2.79
CA ARG A 122 8.91 -5.68 -1.63
C ARG A 122 9.66 -4.51 -1.03
N VAL A 123 10.13 -4.69 0.21
CA VAL A 123 11.08 -3.75 0.82
C VAL A 123 12.32 -3.68 -0.06
N GLY A 124 12.73 -2.47 -0.42
CA GLY A 124 13.83 -2.18 -1.35
C GLY A 124 13.38 -1.87 -2.79
N ASP A 125 12.14 -2.19 -3.16
CA ASP A 125 11.65 -1.88 -4.50
C ASP A 125 11.42 -0.37 -4.67
N LEU A 126 11.74 0.16 -5.86
CA LEU A 126 11.34 1.48 -6.29
C LEU A 126 9.93 1.39 -6.89
N VAL A 127 8.98 2.11 -6.30
CA VAL A 127 7.57 2.05 -6.69
C VAL A 127 7.00 3.45 -6.94
N ASP A 128 5.99 3.53 -7.78
CA ASP A 128 5.06 4.64 -7.89
C ASP A 128 3.69 4.16 -7.38
N ILE A 129 3.30 4.67 -6.21
CA ILE A 129 1.99 4.42 -5.63
C ILE A 129 1.16 5.69 -5.72
N GLN A 130 0.23 5.73 -6.68
CA GLN A 130 -0.70 6.85 -6.86
C GLN A 130 0.00 8.23 -6.96
N GLY A 131 1.13 8.30 -7.67
CA GLY A 131 1.92 9.51 -7.86
C GLY A 131 2.99 9.74 -6.79
N VAL A 132 3.07 8.87 -5.77
CA VAL A 132 4.16 8.87 -4.79
C VAL A 132 5.25 7.92 -5.27
N VAL A 133 6.32 8.49 -5.82
CA VAL A 133 7.51 7.74 -6.24
C VAL A 133 8.54 7.67 -5.13
N GLY A 134 9.00 6.46 -4.82
CA GLY A 134 10.08 6.24 -3.86
C GLY A 134 10.37 4.77 -3.58
N THR A 135 11.36 4.54 -2.71
CA THR A 135 11.79 3.19 -2.33
C THR A 135 11.02 2.70 -1.11
N VAL A 136 10.47 1.49 -1.18
CA VAL A 136 9.75 0.87 -0.06
C VAL A 136 10.72 0.58 1.08
N GLN A 137 10.51 1.22 2.22
CA GLN A 137 11.37 1.09 3.40
C GLN A 137 10.88 -0.01 4.35
N GLU A 138 9.57 -0.05 4.61
CA GLU A 138 8.95 -1.02 5.52
C GLU A 138 7.49 -1.28 5.11
N ILE A 139 7.06 -2.53 5.25
CA ILE A 139 5.65 -2.93 5.10
C ILE A 139 5.15 -3.31 6.48
N GLN A 140 4.39 -2.40 7.10
CA GLN A 140 3.79 -2.58 8.41
C GLN A 140 2.39 -3.19 8.28
N VAL A 141 1.82 -3.56 9.43
CA VAL A 141 0.51 -4.21 9.53
C VAL A 141 -0.60 -3.41 8.82
N PHE A 142 -0.62 -2.08 8.98
CA PHE A 142 -1.65 -1.22 8.40
C PHE A 142 -1.13 -0.29 7.30
N ASN A 143 0.19 -0.07 7.20
CA ASN A 143 0.76 0.94 6.31
C ASN A 143 2.00 0.41 5.60
N THR A 144 2.23 0.90 4.39
CA THR A 144 3.50 0.81 3.68
C THR A 144 4.21 2.14 3.82
N VAL A 145 5.50 2.10 4.14
CA VAL A 145 6.33 3.29 4.29
C VAL A 145 7.30 3.34 3.13
N ILE A 146 7.36 4.50 2.50
CA ILE A 146 8.19 4.79 1.34
C ILE A 146 9.11 5.94 1.69
N ASN A 147 10.39 5.85 1.30
CA ASN A 147 11.26 7.01 1.24
C ASN A 147 11.19 7.61 -0.16
N SER A 148 10.67 8.83 -0.29
CA SER A 148 10.57 9.48 -1.60
C SER A 148 11.95 9.82 -2.17
N LEU A 149 12.01 10.11 -3.47
CA LEU A 149 13.24 10.57 -4.13
C LEU A 149 13.79 11.89 -3.52
N GLU A 150 12.93 12.67 -2.86
CA GLU A 150 13.27 13.88 -2.12
C GLU A 150 13.70 13.61 -0.66
N ASN A 151 13.90 12.34 -0.30
CA ASN A 151 14.24 11.89 1.04
C ASN A 151 13.19 12.21 2.12
N LYS A 152 11.89 12.12 1.75
CA LYS A 152 10.77 12.27 2.70
C LYS A 152 10.20 10.91 3.05
N LYS A 153 9.95 10.67 4.35
CA LYS A 153 9.22 9.50 4.83
C LYS A 153 7.72 9.67 4.54
N VAL A 154 7.19 8.90 3.59
CA VAL A 154 5.77 8.86 3.23
C VAL A 154 5.13 7.59 3.81
N ILE A 155 4.02 7.76 4.53
CA ILE A 155 3.29 6.64 5.15
C ILE A 155 1.96 6.50 4.43
N ILE A 156 1.76 5.36 3.74
CA ILE A 156 0.57 5.09 2.94
C ILE A 156 -0.18 3.92 3.56
N PRO A 157 -1.46 4.06 3.93
CA PRO A 157 -2.28 2.94 4.36
C PRO A 157 -2.30 1.83 3.30
N ASN A 158 -2.11 0.58 3.71
CA ASN A 158 -1.97 -0.56 2.79
C ASN A 158 -3.19 -0.70 1.85
N GLY A 159 -4.39 -0.39 2.36
CA GLY A 159 -5.60 -0.40 1.53
C GLY A 159 -5.54 0.66 0.43
N ILE A 160 -4.99 1.85 0.71
CA ILE A 160 -4.80 2.89 -0.30
C ILE A 160 -3.74 2.44 -1.31
N ALA A 161 -2.61 1.92 -0.82
CA ALA A 161 -1.50 1.45 -1.64
C ALA A 161 -1.88 0.34 -2.65
N THR A 162 -2.96 -0.40 -2.38
CA THR A 162 -3.44 -1.52 -3.21
C THR A 162 -4.79 -1.26 -3.89
N SER A 163 -5.44 -0.13 -3.61
CA SER A 163 -6.78 0.19 -4.15
C SER A 163 -6.78 0.74 -5.57
N GLY A 164 -5.63 1.18 -6.09
CA GLY A 164 -5.52 1.78 -7.42
C GLY A 164 -4.31 1.26 -8.19
N ILE A 165 -3.94 2.00 -9.25
CA ILE A 165 -2.75 1.69 -10.04
C ILE A 165 -1.51 1.91 -9.17
N MET A 166 -0.69 0.87 -9.08
CA MET A 166 0.64 0.90 -8.50
C MET A 166 1.61 0.35 -9.54
N THR A 167 2.71 1.07 -9.75
CA THR A 167 3.75 0.67 -10.70
C THR A 167 5.01 0.32 -9.93
N ASN A 168 5.47 -0.91 -10.08
CA ASN A 168 6.77 -1.31 -9.54
C ASN A 168 7.85 -1.04 -10.60
N LEU A 169 8.62 0.02 -10.38
CA LEU A 169 9.65 0.50 -11.31
C LEU A 169 10.89 -0.39 -11.30
N SER A 170 11.12 -1.15 -10.23
CA SER A 170 12.25 -2.07 -10.10
C SER A 170 11.87 -3.55 -10.26
N ALA A 171 10.64 -3.86 -10.65
CA ALA A 171 10.19 -5.25 -10.80
C ALA A 171 10.87 -5.98 -11.97
N ASN A 172 11.27 -5.25 -13.00
CA ASN A 172 11.94 -5.79 -14.18
C ASN A 172 13.45 -5.53 -14.10
N ASP A 173 14.24 -6.38 -14.77
CA ASP A 173 15.71 -6.31 -14.73
C ASP A 173 16.28 -5.01 -15.32
N TYR A 174 15.55 -4.39 -16.24
CA TYR A 174 15.96 -3.17 -16.91
C TYR A 174 14.79 -2.20 -17.12
N LEU A 175 15.16 -0.93 -17.25
CA LEU A 175 14.30 0.19 -17.58
C LEU A 175 14.69 0.74 -18.95
N ARG A 176 13.69 1.17 -19.71
CA ARG A 176 13.90 2.02 -20.88
C ARG A 176 14.06 3.47 -20.41
N VAL A 177 15.10 4.13 -20.88
CA VAL A 177 15.37 5.53 -20.60
C VAL A 177 14.88 6.34 -21.80
N ASP A 178 13.89 7.20 -21.58
CA ASP A 178 13.25 7.95 -22.66
C ASP A 178 13.93 9.32 -22.83
N LEU A 179 14.66 9.48 -23.94
CA LEU A 179 15.42 10.67 -24.29
C LEU A 179 14.98 11.25 -25.63
N ASN A 180 14.90 12.57 -25.73
CA ASN A 180 14.57 13.25 -26.97
C ASN A 180 15.72 14.13 -27.43
N VAL A 181 16.11 13.97 -28.70
CA VAL A 181 17.20 14.73 -29.33
C VAL A 181 16.69 15.36 -30.62
N ALA A 182 16.90 16.66 -30.79
CA ALA A 182 16.52 17.37 -32.00
C ALA A 182 17.60 17.23 -33.09
N MET A 183 17.17 16.99 -34.32
CA MET A 183 17.99 16.87 -35.52
C MET A 183 17.52 17.88 -36.58
N PRO A 184 18.42 18.63 -37.25
CA PRO A 184 18.04 19.50 -38.36
C PRO A 184 17.42 18.72 -39.52
N TYR A 185 16.53 19.35 -40.29
CA TYR A 185 15.89 18.73 -41.45
C TYR A 185 16.87 18.41 -42.58
N GLU A 186 17.96 19.17 -42.66
CA GLU A 186 18.96 19.09 -43.71
C GLU A 186 19.96 17.95 -43.51
N GLU A 187 20.04 17.38 -42.31
CA GLU A 187 20.95 16.26 -42.02
C GLU A 187 20.35 14.93 -42.48
N ASP A 188 21.22 13.98 -42.81
CA ASP A 188 20.83 12.61 -43.15
C ASP A 188 20.53 11.81 -41.87
N PHE A 189 19.36 11.17 -41.83
CA PHE A 189 18.91 10.43 -40.64
C PHE A 189 19.83 9.25 -40.30
N GLU A 190 20.25 8.45 -41.28
CA GLU A 190 21.08 7.26 -41.03
C GLU A 190 22.48 7.65 -40.50
N LYS A 191 23.05 8.74 -41.03
CA LYS A 191 24.28 9.35 -40.51
C LYS A 191 24.13 9.78 -39.04
N VAL A 192 23.08 10.53 -38.72
CA VAL A 192 22.83 11.04 -37.35
C VAL A 192 22.55 9.88 -36.39
N LYS A 193 21.74 8.91 -36.81
CA LYS A 193 21.44 7.68 -36.06
C LYS A 193 22.72 6.92 -35.73
N GLY A 194 23.62 6.73 -36.70
CA GLY A 194 24.91 6.07 -36.48
C GLY A 194 25.75 6.75 -35.40
N ILE A 195 25.85 8.09 -35.45
CA ILE A 195 26.61 8.89 -34.47
C ILE A 195 25.99 8.77 -33.06
N ILE A 196 24.66 8.86 -32.96
CA ILE A 196 23.95 8.74 -31.69
C ILE A 196 24.11 7.33 -31.12
N MET A 197 23.97 6.30 -31.95
CA MET A 197 24.14 4.90 -31.53
C MET A 197 25.56 4.61 -31.02
N GLU A 198 26.59 5.17 -31.65
CA GLU A 198 27.97 5.06 -31.17
C GLU A 198 28.17 5.81 -29.83
N ALA A 199 27.58 7.00 -29.69
CA ALA A 199 27.61 7.75 -28.43
C ALA A 199 26.91 7.00 -27.28
N ILE A 200 25.79 6.33 -27.56
CA ILE A 200 25.09 5.49 -26.59
C ILE A 200 25.96 4.31 -26.16
N LYS A 201 26.56 3.59 -27.12
CA LYS A 201 27.45 2.45 -26.84
C LYS A 201 28.66 2.84 -25.98
N ASN A 202 29.17 4.05 -26.17
CA ASN A 202 30.30 4.58 -25.41
C ASN A 202 29.90 5.16 -24.05
N THR A 203 28.61 5.20 -23.72
CA THR A 203 28.13 5.70 -22.43
C THR A 203 28.20 4.58 -21.38
N PRO A 204 28.91 4.77 -20.25
CA PRO A 204 28.97 3.78 -19.19
C PRO A 204 27.57 3.40 -18.67
N LYS A 205 27.41 2.14 -18.24
CA LYS A 205 26.19 1.61 -17.58
C LYS A 205 24.96 1.48 -18.49
N VAL A 206 25.04 1.85 -19.77
CA VAL A 206 24.03 1.50 -20.77
C VAL A 206 24.07 0.00 -21.04
N LEU A 207 22.91 -0.65 -21.05
CA LEU A 207 22.79 -2.06 -21.40
C LEU A 207 22.86 -2.25 -22.92
N ALA A 208 23.64 -3.24 -23.36
CA ALA A 208 23.74 -3.60 -24.77
C ALA A 208 22.57 -4.48 -25.24
N ASP A 209 21.98 -5.25 -24.32
CA ASP A 209 20.81 -6.09 -24.54
C ASP A 209 19.76 -5.75 -23.46
N PRO A 210 18.55 -5.29 -23.83
CA PRO A 210 18.07 -5.06 -25.19
C PRO A 210 18.76 -3.88 -25.90
N ALA A 211 18.90 -4.02 -27.23
CA ALA A 211 19.56 -3.01 -28.06
C ALA A 211 18.85 -1.65 -27.95
N PRO A 212 19.60 -0.54 -27.85
CA PRO A 212 19.02 0.80 -27.84
C PRO A 212 18.33 1.10 -29.17
N VAL A 213 17.23 1.85 -29.12
CA VAL A 213 16.49 2.29 -30.31
C VAL A 213 16.71 3.78 -30.54
N VAL A 214 16.98 4.15 -31.80
CA VAL A 214 17.06 5.53 -32.25
C VAL A 214 16.23 5.66 -33.53
N GLU A 215 15.10 6.35 -33.44
CA GLU A 215 14.15 6.52 -34.54
C GLU A 215 13.56 7.94 -34.57
N ILE A 216 12.96 8.33 -35.71
CA ILE A 216 12.23 9.59 -35.82
C ILE A 216 10.91 9.46 -35.03
N GLU A 217 10.74 10.27 -33.98
CA GLU A 217 9.52 10.28 -33.18
C GLU A 217 8.43 11.12 -33.82
N LYS A 218 8.79 12.34 -34.24
CA LYS A 218 7.87 13.28 -34.90
C LYS A 218 8.62 14.35 -35.68
N PHE A 219 7.89 14.96 -36.60
CA PHE A 219 8.27 16.17 -37.32
C PHE A 219 7.86 17.38 -36.47
N ASP A 220 8.78 18.31 -36.20
CA ASP A 220 8.52 19.57 -35.47
C ASP A 220 8.72 20.79 -36.39
N ALA A 221 8.37 22.00 -35.96
CA ALA A 221 8.37 23.19 -36.82
C ALA A 221 9.76 23.55 -37.40
N HIS A 222 10.82 23.20 -36.67
CA HIS A 222 12.20 23.62 -37.00
C HIS A 222 13.22 22.47 -36.92
N ASN A 223 12.80 21.26 -36.57
CA ASN A 223 13.66 20.08 -36.47
C ASN A 223 12.84 18.79 -36.56
N LEU A 224 13.54 17.68 -36.76
CA LEU A 224 13.05 16.34 -36.50
C LEU A 224 13.35 15.98 -35.04
N LEU A 225 12.35 15.50 -34.31
CA LEU A 225 12.55 14.99 -32.97
C LEU A 225 12.87 13.49 -33.03
N LEU A 226 14.06 13.12 -32.59
CA LEU A 226 14.49 11.73 -32.51
C LEU A 226 14.17 11.15 -31.14
N ALA A 227 13.53 9.97 -31.14
CA ALA A 227 13.36 9.12 -29.97
C ALA A 227 14.67 8.34 -29.76
N VAL A 228 15.38 8.65 -28.69
CA VAL A 228 16.56 7.91 -28.24
C VAL A 228 16.17 7.11 -27.00
N ARG A 229 16.29 5.78 -27.08
CA ARG A 229 15.74 4.83 -26.09
C ARG A 229 16.79 3.80 -25.68
N PRO A 230 17.82 4.17 -24.89
CA PRO A 230 18.72 3.21 -24.27
C PRO A 230 18.07 2.52 -23.08
N HIS A 231 18.68 1.42 -22.63
CA HIS A 231 18.24 0.66 -21.46
C HIS A 231 19.27 0.76 -20.33
N ALA A 232 18.78 0.77 -19.10
CA ALA A 232 19.59 0.88 -17.88
C ALA A 232 18.99 0.04 -16.74
N THR A 233 19.79 -0.32 -15.75
CA THR A 233 19.24 -0.84 -14.48
C THR A 233 18.62 0.29 -13.67
N CYS A 234 17.73 -0.04 -12.73
CA CYS A 234 17.06 0.94 -11.87
C CYS A 234 18.04 1.88 -11.13
N GLU A 235 19.14 1.33 -10.62
CA GLU A 235 20.18 2.09 -9.90
C GLU A 235 20.93 3.08 -10.80
N ASN A 236 21.12 2.73 -12.08
CA ASN A 236 21.93 3.48 -13.02
C ASN A 236 21.11 4.40 -13.94
N TYR A 237 19.78 4.48 -13.73
CA TYR A 237 18.87 5.21 -14.61
C TYR A 237 19.33 6.66 -14.87
N TRP A 238 19.62 7.41 -13.81
CA TRP A 238 20.02 8.82 -13.92
C TRP A 238 21.41 9.00 -14.53
N ASP A 239 22.34 8.10 -14.22
CA ASP A 239 23.68 8.13 -14.81
C ASP A 239 23.63 7.92 -16.33
N VAL A 240 22.79 6.99 -16.78
CA VAL A 240 22.54 6.76 -18.21
C VAL A 240 21.80 7.95 -18.82
N TYR A 241 20.75 8.45 -18.18
CA TYR A 241 19.96 9.58 -18.67
C TYR A 241 20.84 10.82 -18.94
N PHE A 242 21.62 11.26 -17.94
CA PHE A 242 22.49 12.43 -18.10
C PHE A 242 23.74 12.12 -18.94
N GLY A 243 24.29 10.91 -18.80
CA GLY A 243 25.47 10.46 -19.54
C GLY A 243 25.24 10.43 -21.05
N VAL A 244 24.11 9.85 -21.49
CA VAL A 244 23.76 9.77 -22.91
C VAL A 244 23.53 11.17 -23.48
N TYR A 245 22.79 12.05 -22.79
CA TYR A 245 22.63 13.44 -23.24
C TYR A 245 23.98 14.15 -23.44
N LYS A 246 24.90 14.01 -22.47
CA LYS A 246 26.24 14.61 -22.54
C LYS A 246 27.05 14.06 -23.71
N ASN A 247 27.05 12.74 -23.89
CA ASN A 247 27.85 12.08 -24.92
C ASN A 247 27.28 12.31 -26.33
N VAL A 248 25.96 12.28 -26.49
CA VAL A 248 25.29 12.60 -27.75
C VAL A 248 25.60 14.04 -28.17
N LYS A 249 25.49 15.00 -27.24
CA LYS A 249 25.86 16.40 -27.53
C LYS A 249 27.31 16.53 -28.00
N ALA A 250 28.25 15.86 -27.34
CA ALA A 250 29.65 15.88 -27.72
C ALA A 250 29.89 15.23 -29.09
N ALA A 251 29.24 14.11 -29.37
CA ALA A 251 29.36 13.38 -30.64
C ALA A 251 28.80 14.19 -31.83
N LEU A 252 27.61 14.78 -31.67
CA LEU A 252 27.02 15.66 -32.69
C LEU A 252 27.90 16.88 -32.98
N SER A 253 28.45 17.51 -31.93
CA SER A 253 29.37 18.64 -32.08
C SER A 253 30.64 18.26 -32.84
N LYS A 254 31.24 17.10 -32.51
CA LYS A 254 32.44 16.58 -33.22
C LYS A 254 32.16 16.26 -34.69
N ALA A 255 30.94 15.84 -35.02
CA ALA A 255 30.50 15.58 -36.39
C ALA A 255 30.08 16.85 -37.15
N GLY A 256 30.14 18.03 -36.52
CA GLY A 256 29.75 19.31 -37.13
C GLY A 256 28.24 19.52 -37.25
N ILE A 257 27.42 18.65 -36.64
CA ILE A 257 25.96 18.74 -36.69
C ILE A 257 25.51 19.86 -35.75
N ARG A 258 24.99 20.94 -36.32
CA ARG A 258 24.45 22.07 -35.56
C ARG A 258 23.00 21.79 -35.22
N VAL A 259 22.74 21.46 -33.96
CA VAL A 259 21.36 21.32 -33.46
C VAL A 259 20.62 22.65 -33.68
N ALA A 260 19.49 22.59 -34.39
CA ALA A 260 18.77 23.76 -34.85
C ALA A 260 18.28 24.62 -33.67
N TYR A 261 18.56 25.91 -33.74
CA TYR A 261 17.94 26.93 -32.92
C TYR A 261 16.76 27.52 -33.70
N PRO A 262 15.66 27.93 -33.02
CA PRO A 262 14.62 28.71 -33.68
C PRO A 262 15.25 29.91 -34.37
N SER A 263 15.04 30.02 -35.68
CA SER A 263 15.53 31.15 -36.48
C SER A 263 14.35 31.73 -37.23
N HIS A 264 14.08 33.01 -37.03
CA HIS A 264 13.00 33.68 -37.73
C HIS A 264 13.55 34.32 -39.00
N TYR A 265 12.83 34.18 -40.11
CA TYR A 265 13.14 34.87 -41.35
C TYR A 265 12.01 35.84 -41.64
N LEU A 266 12.32 37.14 -41.68
CA LEU A 266 11.38 38.14 -42.16
C LEU A 266 11.57 38.26 -43.67
N LYS A 267 10.50 37.97 -44.41
CA LYS A 267 10.44 38.21 -45.83
C LYS A 267 9.90 39.62 -46.03
N THR A 268 10.72 40.51 -46.57
CA THR A 268 10.30 41.88 -46.91
C THR A 268 9.62 41.88 -48.30
N ASP A 269 8.73 42.85 -48.54
CA ASP A 269 7.95 42.96 -49.79
C ASP A 269 8.82 43.06 -51.06
N ASN A 270 10.10 43.41 -50.91
CA ASN A 270 11.08 43.46 -52.00
C ASN A 270 11.71 42.08 -52.32
N GLY A 271 11.21 40.99 -51.73
CA GLY A 271 11.70 39.63 -51.97
C GLY A 271 12.95 39.24 -51.18
N THR A 272 13.53 40.16 -50.41
CA THR A 272 14.72 39.91 -49.60
C THR A 272 14.34 39.25 -48.27
N SER A 273 14.90 38.08 -48.01
CA SER A 273 14.73 37.37 -46.73
C SER A 273 15.84 37.77 -45.78
N VAL A 274 15.50 38.38 -44.64
CA VAL A 274 16.45 38.76 -43.60
C VAL A 274 16.29 37.80 -42.43
N LYS A 275 17.40 37.21 -41.97
CA LYS A 275 17.41 36.40 -40.75
C LYS A 275 17.28 37.33 -39.55
N VAL A 276 16.29 37.09 -38.70
CA VAL A 276 16.00 37.83 -37.48
C VAL A 276 16.05 36.84 -36.31
N GLY A 277 17.09 36.94 -35.49
CA GLY A 277 17.43 35.92 -34.47
C GLY A 277 18.53 34.98 -34.94
#